data_AF-A0A439SCG1-F1
#
_entry.id   AF-A0A439SCG1-F1
#
_cell.length_a   1.000
_cell.length_b   1.000
_cell.length_c   1.000
_cell.angle_alpha   90.00
_cell.angle_beta   90.00
_cell.angle_gamma   90.00
#
_symmetry.space_group_name_H-M   'P 1'
#
loop_
_entity.id
_entity.type
_entity.pdbx_description
1 polymer ?
#
loop_
_entity_poly.entity_id
_entity_poly.type
_entity_poly.pdbx_seq_one_letter_code
_entity_poly.pdbx_strand_id
1 'polypeptide(L)'
;MNALTPAVSTGPLPASRKIHKSGVLYPHIKVPMREISVHPTAGEPPVTVYDPSGPYTDPTVETSIEKGLARLRHEWITARGDVEAYDGRHVRPEDNGFAAGERLTPEFPVRNRPLRAKAGKAVTQLAYARAGIITPEMEFVAI
;
A
#
# COMPACT_ATOMS: atom_id res chain seq x y z
N MET A 1 -5.33 -29.54 -2.65
CA MET A 1 -3.87 -29.46 -2.85
C MET A 1 -3.37 -28.28 -2.04
N ASN A 2 -2.59 -28.52 -1.00
CA ASN A 2 -1.97 -27.46 -0.19
C ASN A 2 -0.98 -26.72 -1.08
N ALA A 3 -1.39 -25.59 -1.66
CA ALA A 3 -0.42 -24.65 -2.19
C ALA A 3 0.47 -24.26 -1.01
N LEU A 4 1.74 -24.65 -1.04
CA LEU A 4 2.72 -24.21 -0.06
C LEU A 4 2.81 -22.69 -0.16
N THR A 5 2.23 -22.00 0.80
CA THR A 5 2.36 -20.55 0.97
C THR A 5 3.86 -20.25 1.05
N PRO A 6 4.45 -19.56 0.06
CA PRO A 6 5.89 -19.32 0.04
C PRO A 6 6.31 -18.55 1.29
N ALA A 7 7.47 -18.93 1.84
CA ALA A 7 8.08 -18.17 2.91
C ALA A 7 8.58 -16.83 2.35
N VAL A 8 8.12 -15.73 2.94
CA VAL A 8 8.53 -14.37 2.58
C VAL A 8 9.46 -13.83 3.66
N SER A 9 10.56 -13.21 3.27
CA SER A 9 11.45 -12.51 4.20
C SER A 9 10.70 -11.34 4.84
N THR A 10 10.58 -11.38 6.17
CA THR A 10 9.89 -10.38 6.98
C THR A 10 10.73 -10.03 8.21
N GLY A 11 10.31 -8.98 8.92
CA GLY A 11 10.95 -8.51 10.14
C GLY A 11 11.82 -7.27 9.95
N PRO A 12 12.26 -6.64 11.05
CA PRO A 12 13.02 -5.40 11.00
C PRO A 12 14.33 -5.55 10.22
N LEU A 13 14.68 -4.54 9.43
CA LEU A 13 16.00 -4.50 8.78
C LEU A 13 17.10 -4.27 9.82
N PRO A 14 18.28 -4.90 9.68
CA PRO A 14 19.36 -4.83 10.67
C PRO A 14 19.70 -3.41 11.11
N ALA A 15 19.91 -3.22 12.42
CA ALA A 15 20.26 -1.95 13.06
C ALA A 15 19.29 -0.78 12.78
N SER A 16 18.06 -1.08 12.33
CA SER A 16 17.06 -0.07 12.04
C SER A 16 15.68 -0.45 12.56
N ARG A 17 14.84 0.56 12.76
CA ARG A 17 13.44 0.39 13.15
C ARG A 17 12.52 1.17 12.23
N LYS A 18 11.35 0.60 11.93
CA LYS A 18 10.28 1.30 11.24
C LYS A 18 9.81 2.48 12.09
N ILE A 19 9.63 3.63 11.46
CA ILE A 19 9.00 4.80 12.03
C ILE A 19 7.93 5.32 11.08
N HIS A 20 7.01 6.13 11.61
CA HIS A 20 5.97 6.76 10.81
C HIS A 20 5.91 8.26 11.12
N LYS A 21 6.01 9.10 10.10
CA LYS A 21 5.74 10.53 10.21
C LYS A 21 4.26 10.80 9.97
N SER A 22 3.65 11.65 10.81
CA SER A 22 2.23 11.96 10.69
C SER A 22 2.00 13.11 9.72
N GLY A 23 0.86 13.08 9.01
CA GLY A 23 0.38 14.21 8.23
C GLY A 23 -0.04 15.41 9.09
N VAL A 24 -0.07 16.59 8.48
CA VAL A 24 -0.54 17.85 9.07
C VAL A 24 -1.92 18.20 8.51
N LEU A 25 -2.05 18.24 7.17
CA LEU A 25 -3.33 18.45 6.47
C LEU A 25 -4.28 17.26 6.68
N TYR A 26 -3.72 16.05 6.67
CA TYR A 26 -4.43 14.79 6.88
C TYR A 26 -3.79 14.03 8.06
N PRO A 27 -4.21 14.29 9.32
CA PRO A 27 -3.56 13.75 10.53
C PRO A 27 -3.53 12.21 10.64
N HIS A 28 -4.38 11.54 9.88
CA HIS A 28 -4.43 10.07 9.82
C HIS A 28 -3.35 9.48 8.90
N ILE A 29 -2.68 10.28 8.06
CA ILE A 29 -1.55 9.83 7.25
C ILE A 29 -0.38 9.44 8.15
N LYS A 30 0.22 8.30 7.82
CA LYS A 30 1.44 7.76 8.45
C LYS A 30 2.43 7.38 7.35
N VAL A 31 3.42 8.23 7.09
CA VAL A 31 4.43 8.01 6.06
C VAL A 31 5.54 7.13 6.60
N PRO A 32 5.78 5.93 6.02
CA PRO A 32 6.76 4.99 6.51
C PRO A 32 8.18 5.44 6.17
N MET A 33 9.03 5.44 7.17
CA MET A 33 10.47 5.62 7.05
C MET A 33 11.15 4.60 7.97
N ARG A 34 12.48 4.56 7.97
CA ARG A 34 13.22 3.83 9.00
C ARG A 34 14.33 4.69 9.57
N GLU A 35 14.61 4.50 10.85
CA GLU A 35 15.73 5.11 11.53
C GLU A 35 16.83 4.08 11.75
N ILE A 36 18.05 4.45 11.36
CA ILE A 36 19.28 3.67 11.61
C ILE A 36 19.96 4.28 12.83
N SER A 37 20.21 3.45 13.84
CA SER A 37 20.91 3.90 15.04
C SER A 37 22.40 4.03 14.75
N VAL A 38 23.00 5.13 15.18
CA VAL A 38 24.46 5.32 15.20
C VAL A 38 25.02 4.89 16.55
N HIS A 39 26.34 4.69 16.63
CA HIS A 39 26.95 4.35 17.91
C HIS A 39 26.80 5.52 18.91
N PRO A 40 26.47 5.28 20.20
CA PRO A 40 26.22 6.36 21.16
C PRO A 40 27.36 7.38 21.29
N THR A 41 28.62 6.95 21.11
CA THR A 41 29.79 7.85 21.19
C THR A 41 29.89 8.83 20.03
N ALA A 42 29.11 8.67 18.95
CA ALA A 42 29.03 9.65 17.88
C ALA A 42 28.28 10.91 18.34
N GLY A 43 27.38 10.81 19.33
CA GLY A 43 26.59 11.95 19.81
C GLY A 43 25.60 12.49 18.77
N GLU A 44 25.33 11.74 17.72
CA GLU A 44 24.44 12.12 16.61
C GLU A 44 23.05 11.47 16.75
N PRO A 45 21.98 12.14 16.26
CA PRO A 45 20.67 11.52 16.19
C PRO A 45 20.64 10.36 15.17
N PRO A 46 19.66 9.44 15.27
CA PRO A 46 19.49 8.39 14.28
C PRO A 46 19.29 8.94 12.86
N VAL A 47 19.84 8.25 11.87
CA VAL A 47 19.68 8.62 10.46
C VAL A 47 18.33 8.13 9.96
N THR A 48 17.44 9.06 9.62
CA THR A 48 16.15 8.74 8.99
C THR A 48 16.35 8.56 7.48
N VAL A 49 15.89 7.43 6.94
CA VAL A 49 15.97 7.14 5.51
C VAL A 49 14.62 6.68 4.96
N TYR A 50 14.44 6.86 3.65
CA TYR A 50 13.28 6.34 2.91
C TYR A 50 13.20 4.81 3.05
N ASP A 51 11.98 4.29 3.17
CA ASP A 51 11.74 2.86 3.38
C ASP A 51 10.53 2.32 2.59
N PRO A 52 10.74 1.78 1.38
CA PRO A 52 9.68 1.21 0.55
C PRO A 52 9.30 -0.22 0.93
N SER A 53 9.88 -0.81 1.98
CA SER A 53 9.62 -2.22 2.35
C SER A 53 8.19 -2.48 2.85
N GLY A 54 7.42 -1.43 3.14
CA GLY A 54 6.04 -1.53 3.58
C GLY A 54 5.89 -2.25 4.94
N PRO A 55 4.73 -2.88 5.20
CA PRO A 55 4.45 -3.55 6.48
C PRO A 55 5.33 -4.77 6.76
N TYR A 56 6.03 -5.32 5.76
CA TYR A 56 6.84 -6.54 5.93
C TYR A 56 8.00 -6.39 6.90
N THR A 57 8.45 -5.16 7.15
CA THR A 57 9.53 -4.86 8.12
C THR A 57 9.02 -4.17 9.38
N ASP A 58 7.70 -4.01 9.51
CA ASP A 58 7.05 -3.49 10.71
C ASP A 58 6.70 -4.67 11.64
N PRO A 59 7.37 -4.82 12.80
CA PRO A 59 7.11 -5.94 13.72
C PRO A 59 5.72 -5.85 14.38
N THR A 60 5.02 -4.72 14.25
CA THR A 60 3.68 -4.52 14.81
C THR A 60 2.56 -4.96 13.86
N VAL A 61 2.89 -5.32 12.62
CA VAL A 61 1.91 -5.70 11.59
C VAL A 61 2.07 -7.17 11.20
N GLU A 62 1.02 -7.96 11.40
CA GLU A 62 0.97 -9.32 10.89
C GLU A 62 0.64 -9.32 9.39
N THR A 63 1.61 -9.69 8.55
CA THR A 63 1.41 -9.80 7.09
C THR A 63 1.00 -11.22 6.70
N SER A 64 -0.03 -11.35 5.86
CA SER A 64 -0.44 -12.63 5.28
C SER A 64 -0.70 -12.46 3.79
N ILE A 65 0.02 -13.22 2.97
CA ILE A 65 -0.14 -13.18 1.51
C ILE A 65 -1.48 -13.75 1.04
N GLU A 66 -2.19 -14.49 1.89
CA GLU A 66 -3.54 -14.98 1.60
C GLU A 66 -4.60 -13.92 1.92
N LYS A 67 -4.34 -13.04 2.90
CA LYS A 67 -5.27 -11.97 3.28
C LYS A 67 -5.02 -10.68 2.49
N GLY A 68 -3.81 -10.51 1.95
CA GLY A 68 -3.33 -9.26 1.38
C GLY A 68 -2.98 -8.23 2.45
N LEU A 69 -2.44 -7.08 2.01
CA LEU A 69 -2.10 -5.97 2.89
C LEU A 69 -3.32 -5.10 3.21
N ALA A 70 -3.24 -4.39 4.35
CA ALA A 70 -4.22 -3.37 4.70
C ALA A 70 -4.36 -2.31 3.60
N ARG A 71 -5.59 -1.96 3.24
CA ARG A 71 -5.90 -1.01 2.15
C ARG A 71 -5.86 0.43 2.64
N LEU A 72 -4.70 0.88 3.12
CA LEU A 72 -4.47 2.19 3.74
C LEU A 72 -5.05 3.38 2.95
N ARG A 73 -4.98 3.31 1.61
CA ARG A 73 -5.45 4.37 0.71
C ARG A 73 -6.94 4.32 0.39
N HIS A 74 -7.66 3.26 0.79
CA HIS A 74 -9.05 3.08 0.39
C HIS A 74 -9.91 4.24 0.85
N GLU A 75 -9.82 4.62 2.12
CA GLU A 75 -10.58 5.72 2.70
C GLU A 75 -10.22 7.06 2.05
N TRP A 76 -8.95 7.31 1.74
CA TRP A 76 -8.51 8.54 1.07
C TRP A 76 -9.19 8.69 -0.29
N ILE A 77 -9.33 7.57 -1.00
CA ILE A 77 -9.93 7.53 -2.33
C ILE A 77 -11.45 7.69 -2.24
N THR A 78 -12.12 6.97 -1.34
CA THR A 78 -13.59 7.00 -1.23
C THR A 78 -14.11 8.29 -0.60
N ALA A 79 -13.39 8.87 0.38
CA ALA A 79 -13.80 10.07 1.09
C ALA A 79 -13.90 11.31 0.18
N ARG A 80 -13.18 11.35 -0.95
CA ARG A 80 -13.30 12.41 -1.96
C ARG A 80 -14.68 12.46 -2.62
N GLY A 81 -15.41 11.34 -2.63
CA GLY A 81 -16.75 11.27 -3.23
C GLY A 81 -16.79 11.25 -4.76
N ASP A 82 -15.65 11.21 -5.44
CA ASP A 82 -15.55 11.24 -6.91
C ASP A 82 -15.58 9.85 -7.58
N VAL A 83 -15.58 8.78 -6.78
CA VAL A 83 -15.57 7.39 -7.26
C VAL A 83 -16.80 6.62 -6.82
N GLU A 84 -17.13 5.56 -7.55
CA GLU A 84 -18.16 4.59 -7.24
C GLU A 84 -17.64 3.15 -7.41
N ALA A 85 -18.19 2.22 -6.63
CA ALA A 85 -17.88 0.80 -6.77
C ALA A 85 -18.62 0.21 -7.97
N TYR A 86 -17.99 -0.73 -8.67
CA TYR A 86 -18.64 -1.53 -9.70
C TYR A 86 -18.18 -3.00 -9.60
N ASP A 87 -18.77 -3.87 -10.41
CA ASP A 87 -18.58 -5.32 -10.25
C ASP A 87 -17.25 -5.85 -10.81
N GLY A 88 -16.50 -5.01 -11.51
CA GLY A 88 -15.25 -5.42 -12.14
C GLY A 88 -15.49 -6.22 -13.43
N ARG A 89 -14.38 -6.58 -14.08
CA ARG A 89 -14.38 -7.51 -15.21
C ARG A 89 -14.20 -8.93 -14.69
N HIS A 90 -14.97 -9.88 -15.22
CA HIS A 90 -14.74 -11.30 -14.97
C HIS A 90 -13.42 -11.76 -15.59
N VAL A 91 -12.63 -12.53 -14.82
CA VAL A 91 -11.42 -13.18 -15.32
C VAL A 91 -11.81 -14.20 -16.40
N ARG A 92 -11.10 -14.17 -17.53
CA ARG A 92 -11.29 -15.08 -18.66
C ARG A 92 -10.07 -16.02 -18.79
N PRO A 93 -10.20 -17.19 -19.45
CA PRO A 93 -9.09 -18.14 -19.58
C PRO A 93 -7.81 -17.54 -20.17
N GLU A 94 -7.93 -16.64 -21.15
CA GLU A 94 -6.79 -15.99 -21.79
C GLU A 94 -6.00 -15.07 -20.85
N ASP A 95 -6.59 -14.59 -19.75
CA ASP A 95 -5.89 -13.79 -18.74
C ASP A 95 -4.82 -14.61 -18.01
N ASN A 96 -4.99 -15.94 -18.01
CA ASN A 96 -4.07 -16.92 -17.42
C ASN A 96 -3.40 -17.78 -18.49
N GLY A 97 -3.37 -17.31 -19.76
CA GLY A 97 -2.75 -18.03 -20.87
C GLY A 97 -3.36 -19.41 -21.16
N PHE A 98 -4.66 -19.58 -20.90
CA PHE A 98 -5.38 -20.86 -21.01
C PHE A 98 -4.80 -21.99 -20.14
N ALA A 99 -4.08 -21.66 -19.06
CA ALA A 99 -3.58 -22.65 -18.11
C ALA A 99 -4.74 -23.41 -17.43
N ALA A 100 -4.54 -24.70 -17.18
CA ALA A 100 -5.52 -25.59 -16.55
C ALA A 100 -4.84 -26.58 -15.60
N GLY A 101 -5.62 -27.16 -14.68
CA GLY A 101 -5.15 -28.15 -13.72
C GLY A 101 -4.02 -27.61 -12.83
N GLU A 102 -2.96 -28.38 -12.65
CA GLU A 102 -1.83 -28.04 -11.78
C GLU A 102 -1.02 -26.82 -12.25
N ARG A 103 -1.15 -26.41 -13.51
CA ARG A 103 -0.47 -25.22 -14.06
C ARG A 103 -1.24 -23.93 -13.80
N LEU A 104 -2.49 -24.01 -13.37
CA LEU A 104 -3.29 -22.84 -13.06
C LEU A 104 -2.87 -22.27 -11.71
N THR A 105 -2.46 -21.01 -11.70
CA THR A 105 -2.15 -20.30 -10.46
C THR A 105 -3.41 -20.17 -9.59
N PRO A 106 -3.35 -20.46 -8.28
CA PRO A 106 -4.47 -20.25 -7.38
C PRO A 106 -4.97 -18.82 -7.43
N GLU A 107 -6.29 -18.65 -7.49
CA GLU A 107 -6.88 -17.33 -7.41
C GLU A 107 -6.66 -16.73 -6.01
N PHE A 108 -6.36 -15.44 -5.97
CA PHE A 108 -6.27 -14.72 -4.70
C PHE A 108 -7.63 -14.70 -3.99
N PRO A 109 -7.72 -15.13 -2.72
CA PRO A 109 -9.01 -15.46 -2.10
C PRO A 109 -9.83 -14.22 -1.71
N VAL A 110 -9.21 -13.05 -1.57
CA VAL A 110 -9.90 -11.81 -1.21
C VAL A 110 -10.25 -11.00 -2.46
N ARG A 111 -11.55 -10.92 -2.78
CA ARG A 111 -12.06 -10.09 -3.88
C ARG A 111 -12.62 -8.76 -3.37
N ASN A 112 -11.94 -7.68 -3.72
CA ASN A 112 -12.40 -6.33 -3.43
C ASN A 112 -13.16 -5.75 -4.62
N ARG A 113 -14.29 -5.07 -4.39
CA ARG A 113 -14.98 -4.32 -5.47
C ARG A 113 -14.06 -3.21 -6.01
N PRO A 114 -13.76 -3.20 -7.31
CA PRO A 114 -13.00 -2.11 -7.91
C PRO A 114 -13.79 -0.80 -7.88
N LEU A 115 -13.05 0.31 -7.98
CA LEU A 115 -13.61 1.66 -8.04
C LEU A 115 -13.43 2.22 -9.44
N ARG A 116 -14.40 3.02 -9.90
CA ARG A 116 -14.31 3.82 -11.12
C ARG A 116 -14.72 5.26 -10.82
N ALA A 117 -14.35 6.19 -11.69
CA ALA A 117 -14.84 7.57 -11.59
C ALA A 117 -16.36 7.62 -11.77
N LYS A 118 -17.03 8.47 -10.99
CA LYS A 118 -18.43 8.84 -11.26
C LYS A 118 -18.52 9.61 -12.58
N ALA A 119 -19.70 9.61 -13.19
CA ALA A 119 -19.96 10.39 -14.39
C ALA A 119 -19.58 11.87 -14.18
N GLY A 120 -18.83 12.44 -15.12
CA GLY A 120 -18.39 13.85 -15.08
C GLY A 120 -17.25 14.15 -14.10
N LYS A 121 -16.66 13.15 -13.42
CA LYS A 121 -15.55 13.35 -12.49
C LYS A 121 -14.21 12.94 -13.09
N ALA A 122 -13.20 13.78 -12.92
CA ALA A 122 -11.81 13.49 -13.27
C ALA A 122 -11.04 13.10 -11.99
N VAL A 123 -10.60 11.85 -11.90
CA VAL A 123 -10.08 11.27 -10.64
C VAL A 123 -8.56 11.15 -10.57
N THR A 124 -7.84 11.70 -11.56
CA THR A 124 -6.38 11.62 -11.61
C THR A 124 -5.74 12.66 -10.69
N GLN A 125 -4.55 12.38 -10.17
CA GLN A 125 -3.79 13.35 -9.38
C GLN A 125 -3.50 14.64 -10.18
N LEU A 126 -3.29 14.53 -11.50
CA LEU A 126 -3.13 15.68 -12.38
C LEU A 126 -4.39 16.56 -12.43
N ALA A 127 -5.58 15.96 -12.48
CA ALA A 127 -6.83 16.72 -12.49
C ALA A 127 -7.03 17.48 -11.17
N TYR A 128 -6.79 16.82 -10.02
CA TYR A 128 -6.83 17.48 -8.72
C TYR A 128 -5.80 18.61 -8.61
N ALA A 129 -4.55 18.38 -9.03
CA ALA A 129 -3.50 19.39 -9.00
C ALA A 129 -3.87 20.62 -9.85
N ARG A 130 -4.38 20.43 -11.07
CA ARG A 130 -4.84 21.53 -11.94
C ARG A 130 -6.06 22.26 -11.39
N ALA A 131 -6.89 21.59 -10.60
CA ALA A 131 -8.01 22.19 -9.89
C ALA A 131 -7.61 22.88 -8.57
N GLY A 132 -6.32 22.89 -8.22
CA GLY A 132 -5.82 23.49 -6.97
C GLY A 132 -6.13 22.66 -5.72
N ILE A 133 -6.42 21.37 -5.87
CA ILE A 133 -6.76 20.46 -4.76
C ILE A 133 -5.51 19.67 -4.37
N ILE A 134 -5.08 19.84 -3.12
CA ILE A 134 -4.06 18.98 -2.49
C ILE A 134 -4.76 17.71 -2.01
N THR A 135 -4.29 16.54 -2.43
CA THR A 135 -4.87 15.24 -1.99
C THR A 135 -4.06 14.64 -0.83
N PRO A 136 -4.61 13.65 -0.10
CA PRO A 136 -3.84 12.86 0.86
C PRO A 136 -2.56 12.28 0.26
N GLU A 137 -2.61 11.81 -0.98
CA GLU A 137 -1.40 11.31 -1.66
C GLU A 137 -0.34 12.38 -1.90
N MET A 138 -0.73 13.63 -2.17
CA MET A 138 0.22 14.74 -2.35
C MET A 138 0.92 15.11 -1.04
N GLU A 139 0.19 15.14 0.08
CA GLU A 139 0.85 15.32 1.39
C GLU A 139 1.74 14.12 1.73
N PHE A 140 1.27 12.89 1.50
CA PHE A 140 2.03 11.68 1.81
C PHE A 140 3.42 11.66 1.17
N VAL A 141 3.54 12.11 -0.09
CA VAL A 141 4.84 12.14 -0.81
C VAL A 141 5.69 13.37 -0.47
N ALA A 142 5.09 14.42 0.11
CA ALA A 142 5.82 15.62 0.50
C ALA A 142 6.51 15.48 1.86
N ILE A 143 6.01 14.57 2.71
CA ILE A 143 6.56 14.23 4.04
C ILE A 143 7.73 13.25 3.92
#